data_AF-A0A263BRU2-F1
#
_entry.id   AF-A0A263BRU2-F1
#
_cell.length_a   1.000
_cell.length_b   1.000
_cell.length_c   1.000
_cell.angle_alpha   90.00
_cell.angle_beta   90.00
_cell.angle_gamma   90.00
#
_symmetry.space_group_name_H-M   'P 1'
#
loop_
_entity.id
_entity.type
_entity.pdbx_description
1 polymer ?
#
loop_
_entity_poly.entity_id
_entity_poly.type
_entity_poly.pdbx_seq_one_letter_code
_entity_poly.pdbx_strand_id
1 'polypeptide(L)'
;MMTYFNNLFNKSLEKKGRIDMAGGITTQTLYLEKVNHPDHLTKIKNANENEAVFSKNSWKKLMDEACIISGSTYEGRRKAIQKTFQYIQRTVIPVFPEHGVVAVPTHSPDNDENIWLFFHHVLNIIEIDKNSVEVIFSNGEKKRINVSYESLDKQLMRAARVANRFTPFSPPQPPYGGDFSFSV
;
A
#
# COMPACT_ATOMS: atom_id res chain seq x y z
N MET A 1 3.37 18.60 1.09
CA MET A 1 4.13 18.29 -0.16
C MET A 1 3.85 16.89 -0.70
N MET A 2 3.74 15.84 0.13
CA MET A 2 3.24 14.52 -0.31
C MET A 2 1.88 14.61 -1.01
N THR A 3 0.96 15.45 -0.53
CA THR A 3 -0.35 15.71 -1.18
C THR A 3 -0.20 16.30 -2.59
N TYR A 4 0.78 17.17 -2.82
CA TYR A 4 1.02 17.78 -4.12
C TYR A 4 1.63 16.77 -5.10
N PHE A 5 2.59 15.97 -4.64
CA PHE A 5 3.20 14.92 -5.45
C PHE A 5 2.22 13.78 -5.76
N ASN A 6 1.39 13.39 -4.78
CA ASN A 6 0.28 12.45 -4.97
C ASN A 6 -0.74 13.01 -5.97
N ASN A 7 -1.08 14.29 -5.87
CA ASN A 7 -1.96 14.94 -6.85
C ASN A 7 -1.35 14.97 -8.24
N LEU A 8 -0.04 15.21 -8.38
CA LEU A 8 0.65 15.17 -9.68
C LEU A 8 0.76 13.75 -10.25
N PHE A 9 1.02 12.75 -9.40
CA PHE A 9 1.04 11.34 -9.78
C PHE A 9 -0.35 10.89 -10.24
N ASN A 10 -1.38 11.14 -9.44
CA ASN A 10 -2.78 10.85 -9.79
C ASN A 10 -3.18 11.57 -11.10
N LYS A 11 -2.83 12.84 -11.25
CA LYS A 11 -3.11 13.62 -12.47
C LYS A 11 -2.30 13.13 -13.69
N SER A 12 -1.09 12.61 -13.49
CA SER A 12 -0.26 11.99 -14.54
C SER A 12 -0.83 10.64 -15.00
N LEU A 13 -1.40 9.88 -14.07
CA LEU A 13 -2.14 8.65 -14.35
C LEU A 13 -3.46 8.94 -15.08
N GLU A 14 -4.23 9.95 -14.66
CA GLU A 14 -5.45 10.40 -15.34
C GLU A 14 -5.18 10.88 -16.78
N LYS A 15 -4.11 11.67 -16.99
CA LYS A 15 -3.79 12.27 -18.29
C LYS A 15 -3.30 11.27 -19.33
N LYS A 16 -2.89 10.06 -18.92
CA LYS A 16 -2.46 8.98 -19.83
C LYS A 16 -3.61 8.13 -20.40
N GLY A 17 -4.87 8.47 -20.13
CA GLY A 17 -6.04 7.80 -20.73
C GLY A 17 -6.10 6.28 -20.47
N ARG A 18 -5.41 5.80 -19.43
CA ARG A 18 -5.31 4.39 -19.07
C ARG A 18 -5.95 4.20 -17.70
N ILE A 19 -7.16 3.62 -17.75
CA ILE A 19 -7.92 2.99 -16.68
C ILE A 19 -8.80 3.95 -15.86
N ASP A 20 -10.08 3.60 -15.75
CA ASP A 20 -11.03 4.11 -14.77
C ASP A 20 -10.48 3.86 -13.36
N MET A 21 -9.72 4.82 -12.82
CA MET A 21 -9.08 4.71 -11.49
C MET A 21 -10.08 4.68 -10.33
N ALA A 22 -11.37 4.84 -10.60
CA ALA A 22 -12.43 4.69 -9.62
C ALA A 22 -12.53 3.28 -9.00
N GLY A 23 -11.63 2.33 -9.34
CA GLY A 23 -11.58 0.97 -8.78
C GLY A 23 -10.19 0.34 -8.70
N GLY A 24 -9.11 1.12 -8.70
CA GLY A 24 -7.70 0.65 -8.69
C GLY A 24 -6.93 0.93 -7.39
N ILE A 25 -5.72 0.38 -7.27
CA ILE A 25 -4.80 0.67 -6.14
C ILE A 25 -4.08 2.00 -6.42
N THR A 26 -4.06 2.88 -5.42
CA THR A 26 -3.39 4.19 -5.48
C THR A 26 -2.48 4.40 -4.27
N THR A 27 -1.75 5.52 -4.22
CA THR A 27 -0.99 5.90 -3.02
C THR A 27 -1.89 6.20 -1.82
N GLN A 28 -3.20 6.37 -2.02
CA GLN A 28 -4.20 6.62 -0.97
C GLN A 28 -4.85 5.35 -0.44
N THR A 29 -4.60 4.18 -1.04
CA THR A 29 -5.22 2.94 -0.60
C THR A 29 -4.68 2.53 0.78
N LEU A 30 -5.57 2.29 1.73
CA LEU A 30 -5.28 1.81 3.09
C LEU A 30 -5.22 0.29 3.14
N TYR A 31 -6.23 -0.37 2.57
CA TYR A 31 -6.29 -1.83 2.50
C TYR A 31 -7.16 -2.37 1.36
N LEU A 32 -6.91 -3.63 0.99
CA LEU A 32 -7.78 -4.45 0.15
C LEU A 32 -8.27 -5.66 0.95
N GLU A 33 -9.53 -6.03 0.77
CA GLU A 33 -10.07 -7.30 1.26
C GLU A 33 -10.98 -7.96 0.22
N LYS A 34 -11.01 -9.29 0.23
CA LYS A 34 -11.94 -10.05 -0.61
C LYS A 34 -13.38 -9.77 -0.16
N VAL A 35 -14.29 -9.71 -1.11
CA VAL A 35 -15.73 -9.55 -0.84
C VAL A 35 -16.47 -10.79 -1.32
N ASN A 36 -17.45 -11.22 -0.55
CA ASN A 36 -18.41 -12.22 -0.97
C ASN A 36 -19.62 -11.53 -1.61
N HIS A 37 -19.48 -11.09 -2.86
CA HIS A 37 -20.54 -10.42 -3.63
C HIS A 37 -20.58 -10.97 -5.08
N PRO A 38 -21.75 -11.13 -5.71
CA PRO A 38 -21.88 -11.70 -7.06
C PRO A 38 -21.03 -10.99 -8.12
N ASP A 39 -21.04 -9.65 -8.11
CA ASP A 39 -20.38 -8.84 -9.14
C ASP A 39 -19.04 -8.22 -8.71
N HIS A 40 -18.70 -8.28 -7.41
CA HIS A 40 -17.57 -7.56 -6.84
C HIS A 40 -16.67 -8.51 -6.07
N LEU A 41 -15.39 -8.54 -6.43
CA LEU A 41 -14.42 -9.49 -5.89
C LEU A 41 -13.54 -8.87 -4.82
N THR A 42 -13.37 -7.54 -4.83
CA THR A 42 -12.42 -6.87 -3.93
C THR A 42 -12.97 -5.51 -3.50
N LYS A 43 -12.90 -5.28 -2.19
CA LYS A 43 -13.17 -3.99 -1.56
C LYS A 43 -11.85 -3.26 -1.39
N ILE A 44 -11.86 -1.99 -1.75
CA ILE A 44 -10.73 -1.08 -1.68
C ILE A 44 -11.12 0.04 -0.74
N LYS A 45 -10.32 0.26 0.30
CA LYS A 45 -10.52 1.40 1.18
C LYS A 45 -9.41 2.43 0.96
N ASN A 46 -9.80 3.66 0.63
CA ASN A 46 -8.88 4.78 0.42
C ASN A 46 -8.94 5.78 1.59
N ALA A 47 -7.82 6.45 1.85
CA ALA A 47 -7.65 7.37 2.97
C ALA A 47 -8.53 8.63 2.88
N ASN A 48 -8.80 9.09 1.65
CA ASN A 48 -9.50 10.34 1.36
C ASN A 48 -10.99 10.15 1.08
N GLU A 49 -11.50 8.92 1.22
CA GLU A 49 -12.88 8.56 0.93
C GLU A 49 -13.53 8.00 2.19
N ASN A 50 -14.75 8.44 2.52
CA ASN A 50 -15.48 7.91 3.66
C ASN A 50 -15.99 6.49 3.40
N GLU A 51 -16.39 6.21 2.17
CA GLU A 51 -16.91 4.91 1.75
C GLU A 51 -15.81 4.07 1.10
N ALA A 52 -16.04 2.76 1.04
CA ALA A 52 -15.14 1.86 0.33
C ALA A 52 -15.62 1.67 -1.11
N VAL A 53 -14.67 1.48 -2.00
CA VAL A 53 -14.90 1.21 -3.42
C VAL A 53 -14.94 -0.30 -3.64
N PHE A 54 -15.86 -0.77 -4.50
CA PHE A 54 -16.01 -2.18 -4.82
C PHE A 54 -15.61 -2.46 -6.27
N SER A 55 -14.56 -3.24 -6.45
CA SER A 55 -14.03 -3.60 -7.77
C SER A 55 -14.54 -4.96 -8.24
N LYS A 56 -14.81 -5.07 -9.54
CA LYS A 56 -15.09 -6.35 -10.20
C LYS A 56 -13.83 -7.19 -10.39
N ASN A 57 -12.65 -6.57 -10.28
CA ASN A 57 -11.37 -7.25 -10.41
C ASN A 57 -10.97 -7.92 -9.09
N SER A 58 -10.25 -9.04 -9.20
CA SER A 58 -9.63 -9.68 -8.03
C SER A 58 -8.46 -8.85 -7.49
N TRP A 59 -8.17 -8.98 -6.19
CA TRP A 59 -7.01 -8.34 -5.58
C TRP A 59 -5.72 -8.63 -6.36
N LYS A 60 -5.57 -9.83 -6.93
CA LYS A 60 -4.38 -10.22 -7.70
C LYS A 60 -4.28 -9.43 -9.00
N LYS A 61 -5.39 -9.26 -9.71
CA LYS A 61 -5.44 -8.44 -10.93
C LYS A 61 -5.14 -6.98 -10.61
N LEU A 62 -5.76 -6.43 -9.56
CA LEU A 62 -5.50 -5.05 -9.12
C LEU A 62 -4.04 -4.82 -8.72
N MET A 63 -3.46 -5.78 -7.98
CA MET A 63 -2.05 -5.73 -7.56
C MET A 63 -1.10 -5.80 -8.76
N ASP A 64 -1.39 -6.67 -9.73
CA ASP A 64 -0.58 -6.80 -10.95
C ASP A 64 -0.67 -5.55 -11.82
N GLU A 65 -1.87 -5.00 -12.03
CA GLU A 65 -2.10 -3.73 -12.75
C GLU A 65 -1.31 -2.59 -12.10
N ALA A 66 -1.37 -2.46 -10.77
CA ALA A 66 -0.62 -1.42 -10.04
C ALA A 66 0.89 -1.59 -10.15
N CYS A 67 1.38 -2.83 -10.09
CA CYS A 67 2.79 -3.12 -10.34
C CYS A 67 3.20 -2.75 -11.78
N ILE A 68 2.35 -3.07 -12.77
CA ILE A 68 2.61 -2.83 -14.20
C ILE A 68 2.71 -1.34 -14.47
N ILE A 69 1.84 -0.54 -13.86
CA ILE A 69 1.88 0.92 -13.93
C ILE A 69 3.23 1.47 -13.46
N SER A 70 3.82 0.87 -12.42
CA SER A 70 5.16 1.22 -11.91
C SER A 70 6.28 0.34 -12.49
N GLY A 71 6.05 -0.29 -13.66
CA GLY A 71 7.11 -0.88 -14.49
C GLY A 71 7.52 -2.31 -14.18
N SER A 72 6.71 -3.12 -13.47
CA SER A 72 6.99 -4.56 -13.25
C SER A 72 5.71 -5.36 -13.05
N THR A 73 5.73 -6.69 -13.16
CA THR A 73 4.57 -7.51 -12.75
C THR A 73 4.57 -7.80 -11.25
N TYR A 74 3.41 -8.18 -10.69
CA TYR A 74 3.28 -8.67 -9.32
C TYR A 74 4.24 -9.85 -9.06
N GLU A 75 4.25 -10.84 -9.95
CA GLU A 75 5.11 -12.02 -9.80
C GLU A 75 6.60 -11.66 -9.92
N GLY A 76 6.95 -10.67 -10.75
CA GLY A 76 8.32 -10.15 -10.85
C GLY A 76 8.79 -9.58 -9.51
N ARG A 77 7.98 -8.74 -8.87
CA ARG A 77 8.28 -8.15 -7.56
C ARG A 77 8.32 -9.21 -6.47
N ARG A 78 7.35 -10.10 -6.44
CA ARG A 78 7.30 -11.22 -5.50
C ARG A 78 8.60 -12.05 -5.56
N LYS A 79 9.03 -12.45 -6.77
CA LYS A 79 10.29 -13.20 -6.96
C LYS A 79 11.51 -12.39 -6.51
N ALA A 80 11.56 -11.09 -6.79
CA ALA A 80 12.65 -10.22 -6.37
C ALA A 80 12.76 -10.14 -4.83
N ILE A 81 11.65 -9.97 -4.13
CA ILE A 81 11.62 -9.94 -2.65
C ILE A 81 12.04 -11.29 -2.08
N GLN A 82 11.53 -12.39 -2.62
CA GLN A 82 11.89 -13.74 -2.16
C GLN A 82 13.39 -14.01 -2.30
N LYS A 83 14.01 -13.61 -3.42
CA LYS A 83 15.45 -13.76 -3.63
C LYS A 83 16.29 -12.83 -2.74
N THR A 84 15.84 -11.60 -2.54
CA THR A 84 16.64 -10.57 -1.84
C THR A 84 16.56 -10.72 -0.31
N PHE A 85 15.38 -11.02 0.21
CA PHE A 85 15.12 -11.03 1.66
C PHE A 85 14.83 -12.43 2.23
N GLN A 86 14.73 -13.45 1.37
CA GLN A 86 14.37 -14.83 1.77
C GLN A 86 12.97 -14.92 2.42
N TYR A 87 12.08 -13.97 2.11
CA TYR A 87 10.68 -13.94 2.58
C TYR A 87 9.78 -14.76 1.65
N ILE A 88 9.88 -16.08 1.72
CA ILE A 88 9.21 -17.01 0.79
C ILE A 88 7.69 -17.01 0.99
N GLN A 89 7.23 -17.06 2.24
CA GLN A 89 5.82 -17.05 2.61
C GLN A 89 5.33 -15.63 2.91
N ARG A 90 4.08 -15.34 2.54
CA ARG A 90 3.41 -14.05 2.82
C ARG A 90 4.28 -12.87 2.38
N THR A 91 4.85 -13.00 1.18
CA THR A 91 5.78 -12.03 0.62
C THR A 91 5.11 -10.66 0.48
N VAL A 92 5.69 -9.65 1.13
CA VAL A 92 5.29 -8.24 0.94
C VAL A 92 5.63 -7.77 -0.46
N ILE A 93 4.84 -6.85 -1.02
CA ILE A 93 4.97 -6.41 -2.40
C ILE A 93 5.18 -4.90 -2.41
N PRO A 94 6.35 -4.38 -2.83
CA PRO A 94 6.48 -2.94 -3.05
C PRO A 94 5.65 -2.59 -4.28
N VAL A 95 4.51 -1.92 -4.14
CA VAL A 95 3.57 -1.63 -5.26
C VAL A 95 3.96 -0.36 -5.99
N PHE A 96 4.31 0.71 -5.26
CA PHE A 96 4.91 1.93 -5.81
C PHE A 96 6.20 2.24 -5.01
N PRO A 97 7.33 1.53 -5.29
CA PRO A 97 8.58 1.66 -4.54
C PRO A 97 9.11 3.09 -4.50
N GLU A 98 8.95 3.83 -5.59
CA GLU A 98 9.28 5.26 -5.72
C GLU A 98 8.53 6.15 -4.73
N HIS A 99 7.41 5.67 -4.20
CA HIS A 99 6.55 6.35 -3.22
C HIS A 99 6.53 5.64 -1.86
N GLY A 100 7.34 4.59 -1.66
CA GLY A 100 7.35 3.80 -0.43
C GLY A 100 6.08 3.00 -0.18
N VAL A 101 5.26 2.79 -1.21
CA VAL A 101 4.00 2.04 -1.07
C VAL A 101 4.31 0.55 -1.11
N VAL A 102 4.15 -0.11 0.04
CA VAL A 102 4.35 -1.56 0.19
C VAL A 102 3.08 -2.22 0.69
N ALA A 103 2.57 -3.19 -0.07
CA ALA A 103 1.43 -4.00 0.32
C ALA A 103 1.87 -5.20 1.16
N VAL A 104 1.16 -5.43 2.27
CA VAL A 104 1.50 -6.38 3.33
C VAL A 104 0.33 -7.34 3.54
N PRO A 105 0.51 -8.65 3.32
CA PRO A 105 -0.57 -9.61 3.50
C PRO A 105 -0.71 -10.04 4.97
N THR A 106 -1.92 -9.94 5.53
CA THR A 106 -2.22 -10.39 6.90
C THR A 106 -2.30 -11.90 7.04
N HIS A 107 -2.59 -12.61 5.95
CA HIS A 107 -2.61 -14.07 5.87
C HIS A 107 -1.86 -14.55 4.62
N SER A 108 -2.00 -15.81 4.25
CA SER A 108 -1.59 -16.25 2.91
C SER A 108 -2.46 -15.53 1.86
N PRO A 109 -1.93 -15.08 0.70
CA PRO A 109 -2.73 -14.41 -0.32
C PRO A 109 -3.95 -15.20 -0.83
N ASP A 110 -3.90 -16.53 -0.71
CA ASP A 110 -4.99 -17.44 -1.11
C ASP A 110 -6.01 -17.68 0.01
N ASN A 111 -5.80 -17.13 1.20
CA ASN A 111 -6.75 -17.20 2.32
C ASN A 111 -7.85 -16.13 2.17
N ASP A 112 -9.10 -16.50 2.42
CA ASP A 112 -10.25 -15.59 2.33
C ASP A 112 -10.22 -14.45 3.38
N GLU A 113 -9.60 -14.67 4.54
CA GLU A 113 -9.36 -13.65 5.57
C GLU A 113 -8.12 -12.78 5.28
N ASN A 114 -7.47 -12.98 4.14
CA ASN A 114 -6.32 -12.14 3.79
C ASN A 114 -6.75 -10.72 3.46
N ILE A 115 -6.14 -9.80 4.18
CA ILE A 115 -6.21 -8.37 3.94
C ILE A 115 -4.83 -7.92 3.45
N TRP A 116 -4.80 -7.16 2.38
CA TRP A 116 -3.58 -6.47 1.94
C TRP A 116 -3.57 -5.09 2.57
N LEU A 117 -2.73 -4.87 3.57
CA LEU A 117 -2.53 -3.57 4.21
C LEU A 117 -1.46 -2.78 3.45
N PHE A 118 -1.63 -1.47 3.32
CA PHE A 118 -0.62 -0.59 2.75
C PHE A 118 0.21 0.04 3.85
N PHE A 119 1.45 -0.42 3.96
CA PHE A 119 2.35 -0.16 5.09
C PHE A 119 2.51 1.32 5.42
N HIS A 120 2.63 2.18 4.41
CA HIS A 120 2.90 3.60 4.58
C HIS A 120 1.75 4.39 5.23
N HIS A 121 0.55 3.81 5.30
CA HIS A 121 -0.59 4.38 6.04
C HIS A 121 -0.78 3.79 7.43
N VAL A 122 -0.09 2.69 7.77
CA VAL A 122 -0.22 2.07 9.09
C VAL A 122 0.48 2.95 10.11
N LEU A 123 -0.29 3.53 11.03
CA LEU A 123 0.22 4.38 12.11
C LEU A 123 0.60 3.55 13.33
N ASN A 124 -0.28 2.62 13.72
CA ASN A 124 -0.06 1.76 14.88
C ASN A 124 -0.87 0.45 14.76
N ILE A 125 -0.47 -0.55 15.53
CA ILE A 125 -1.24 -1.77 15.76
C ILE A 125 -1.43 -1.97 17.27
N ILE A 126 -2.64 -2.35 17.68
CA ILE A 126 -2.99 -2.59 19.07
C ILE A 126 -3.50 -4.03 19.19
N GLU A 127 -2.98 -4.79 20.15
CA GLU A 127 -3.53 -6.10 20.49
C GLU A 127 -4.88 -5.93 21.18
N ILE A 128 -5.92 -6.58 20.65
CA ILE A 128 -7.26 -6.61 21.25
C ILE A 128 -7.42 -7.89 22.07
N ASP A 129 -6.98 -9.01 21.52
CA ASP A 129 -6.88 -10.31 22.17
C ASP A 129 -5.78 -11.14 21.49
N LYS A 130 -5.50 -12.34 22.02
CA LYS A 130 -4.43 -13.23 21.55
C LYS A 130 -4.45 -13.49 20.02
N ASN A 131 -5.63 -13.43 19.40
CA ASN A 131 -5.81 -13.76 17.99
C ASN A 131 -6.37 -12.59 17.18
N SER A 132 -6.48 -11.38 17.74
CA SER A 132 -6.96 -10.23 17.00
C SER A 132 -6.30 -8.91 17.38
N VAL A 133 -6.15 -8.07 16.36
CA VAL A 133 -5.51 -6.75 16.45
C VAL A 133 -6.40 -5.69 15.83
N GLU A 134 -6.26 -4.46 16.30
CA GLU A 134 -6.78 -3.26 15.65
C GLU A 134 -5.63 -2.51 14.99
N VAL A 135 -5.70 -2.35 13.67
CA VAL A 135 -4.80 -1.51 12.89
C VAL A 135 -5.37 -0.09 12.87
N ILE A 136 -4.55 0.88 13.27
CA ILE A 136 -4.87 2.31 13.21
C ILE A 136 -4.11 2.91 12.03
N PHE A 137 -4.83 3.55 11.12
CA PHE A 137 -4.25 4.24 9.97
C PHE A 137 -3.97 5.71 10.28
N SER A 138 -3.10 6.35 9.49
CA SER A 138 -2.69 7.75 9.65
C SER A 138 -3.83 8.76 9.51
N ASN A 139 -4.94 8.38 8.86
CA ASN A 139 -6.16 9.19 8.78
C ASN A 139 -7.12 8.97 9.97
N GLY A 140 -6.72 8.18 10.97
CA GLY A 140 -7.54 7.84 12.13
C GLY A 140 -8.51 6.68 11.91
N GLU A 141 -8.59 6.12 10.71
CA GLU A 141 -9.40 4.93 10.45
C GLU A 141 -8.85 3.71 11.21
N LYS A 142 -9.76 2.82 11.61
CA LYS A 142 -9.46 1.61 12.36
C LYS A 142 -9.96 0.38 11.63
N LYS A 143 -9.17 -0.69 11.64
CA LYS A 143 -9.55 -2.00 11.08
C LYS A 143 -9.16 -3.12 12.03
N ARG A 144 -10.15 -3.87 12.50
CA ARG A 144 -9.93 -5.11 13.25
C ARG A 144 -9.57 -6.26 12.30
N ILE A 145 -8.57 -7.07 12.68
CA ILE A 145 -8.05 -8.18 11.89
C ILE A 145 -7.80 -9.38 12.80
N ASN A 146 -8.22 -10.57 12.37
CA ASN A 146 -8.04 -11.82 13.10
C ASN A 146 -6.64 -12.38 12.88
N VAL A 147 -5.64 -11.77 13.50
CA VAL A 147 -4.25 -12.25 13.49
C VAL A 147 -3.60 -11.89 14.82
N SER A 148 -2.62 -12.67 15.28
CA SER A 148 -1.86 -12.28 16.48
C SER A 148 -1.02 -11.02 16.23
N TYR A 149 -0.77 -10.27 17.30
CA TYR A 149 0.07 -9.07 17.26
C TYR A 149 1.45 -9.37 16.67
N GLU A 150 2.12 -10.41 17.13
CA GLU A 150 3.49 -10.75 16.72
C GLU A 150 3.57 -11.15 15.25
N SER A 151 2.53 -11.83 14.75
CA SER A 151 2.45 -12.24 13.35
C SER A 151 2.32 -11.02 12.43
N LEU A 152 1.47 -10.05 12.80
CA LEU A 152 1.30 -8.83 12.00
C LEU A 152 2.51 -7.90 12.12
N ASP A 153 3.01 -7.66 13.34
CA ASP A 153 4.19 -6.84 13.60
C ASP A 153 5.39 -7.32 12.77
N LYS A 154 5.64 -8.64 12.76
CA LYS A 154 6.70 -9.24 11.94
C LYS A 154 6.52 -8.95 10.45
N GLN A 155 5.30 -8.93 9.91
CA GLN A 155 5.09 -8.55 8.51
C GLN A 155 5.32 -7.06 8.26
N LEU A 156 4.90 -6.18 9.19
CA LEU A 156 5.16 -4.75 9.10
C LEU A 156 6.67 -4.44 9.18
N MET A 157 7.41 -5.15 10.04
CA MET A 157 8.88 -5.06 10.08
C MET A 157 9.53 -5.47 8.75
N ARG A 158 9.02 -6.54 8.11
CA ARG A 158 9.50 -6.95 6.77
C ARG A 158 9.19 -5.87 5.73
N ALA A 159 8.00 -5.30 5.78
CA ALA A 159 7.58 -4.21 4.91
C ALA A 159 8.47 -2.97 5.07
N ALA A 160 8.80 -2.58 6.30
CA ALA A 160 9.72 -1.48 6.59
C ALA A 160 11.11 -1.71 5.96
N ARG A 161 11.66 -2.93 6.09
CA ARG A 161 12.95 -3.30 5.46
C ARG A 161 12.90 -3.24 3.94
N VAL A 162 11.80 -3.70 3.35
CA VAL A 162 11.58 -3.65 1.90
C VAL A 162 11.42 -2.19 1.44
N ALA A 163 10.60 -1.39 2.12
CA ALA A 163 10.44 0.02 1.84
C ALA A 163 11.81 0.72 1.83
N ASN A 164 12.58 0.61 2.92
CA ASN A 164 13.91 1.23 3.05
C ASN A 164 14.92 0.78 1.98
N ARG A 165 14.75 -0.41 1.39
CA ARG A 165 15.65 -0.94 0.36
C ARG A 165 15.36 -0.37 -1.03
N PHE A 166 14.09 -0.13 -1.34
CA PHE A 166 13.64 0.23 -2.68
C PHE A 166 13.13 1.66 -2.81
N THR A 167 12.86 2.36 -1.70
CA THR A 167 12.58 3.78 -1.75
C THR A 167 13.83 4.54 -2.13
N PRO A 168 13.80 5.38 -3.17
CA PRO A 168 14.93 6.23 -3.49
C PRO A 168 15.21 7.15 -2.30
N PHE A 169 16.49 7.35 -1.98
CA PHE A 169 16.91 8.35 -1.00
C PHE A 169 16.37 9.71 -1.45
N SER A 170 15.45 10.28 -0.68
CA SER A 170 15.02 11.66 -0.88
C SER A 170 15.96 12.53 -0.05
N PRO A 171 16.83 13.34 -0.68
CA PRO A 171 17.70 14.23 0.08
C PRO A 171 16.86 15.15 0.97
N PRO A 172 17.38 15.53 2.17
CA PRO A 172 16.71 16.50 3.01
C PRO A 172 16.36 17.72 2.18
N GLN A 173 15.07 18.08 2.13
CA GLN A 173 14.70 19.32 1.47
C GLN A 173 15.38 20.46 2.23
N PRO A 174 16.03 21.41 1.55
CA PRO A 174 16.52 22.61 2.23
C PRO A 174 15.33 23.25 2.96
N PRO A 175 15.52 23.78 4.18
CA PRO A 175 14.45 24.44 4.89
C PRO A 175 13.85 25.54 4.00
N TYR A 176 12.58 25.41 3.65
CA TYR A 176 11.85 26.41 2.89
C TYR A 176 11.82 27.70 3.73
N GLY A 177 12.45 28.76 3.23
CA GLY A 177 12.34 30.10 3.81
C GLY A 177 13.67 30.79 4.15
N GLY A 178 14.59 30.86 3.19
CA GLY A 178 15.60 31.91 3.16
C GLY A 178 15.45 32.65 1.85
N ASP A 179 14.91 33.87 1.89
CA ASP A 179 14.85 34.77 0.75
C ASP A 179 16.27 34.98 0.21
N PHE A 180 16.56 34.40 -0.95
CA PHE A 180 17.69 34.84 -1.77
C PHE A 180 17.21 35.98 -2.65
N SER A 181 16.95 37.14 -2.03
CA SER A 181 17.07 38.41 -2.73
C SER A 181 18.55 38.60 -3.07
N PHE A 182 18.97 38.14 -4.24
CA PHE A 182 20.17 38.68 -4.86
C PHE A 182 19.82 40.10 -5.33
N SER A 183 20.05 41.07 -4.45
CA SER A 183 20.24 42.46 -4.86
C SER A 183 21.52 42.50 -5.68
N VAL A 184 21.39 42.69 -6.99
CA VAL A 184 22.45 43.21 -7.86
C VAL A 184 21.98 44.56 -8.36
#